data_AF-A0A439NRK9-F1
#
_entry.id   AF-A0A439NRK9-F1
#
_cell.length_a   1.000
_cell.length_b   1.000
_cell.length_c   1.000
_cell.angle_alpha   90.00
_cell.angle_beta   90.00
_cell.angle_gamma   90.00
#
_symmetry.space_group_name_H-M   'P 1'
#
loop_
_entity.id
_entity.type
_entity.pdbx_description
1 polymer ?
#
loop_
_entity_poly.entity_id
_entity_poly.type
_entity_poly.pdbx_seq_one_letter_code
_entity_poly.pdbx_strand_id
1 'polypeptide(L)'
;MFALPFFRRDLPALKGDRVTLRVPLTNDYREWSVLRGESRAFLEPWEPRWNPDELDRTAWRHRLSRYREDYAQGTAIAFFIFE
;
A
#
# COMPACT_ATOMS: atom_id res chain seq x y z
N MET A 1 -18.83 -17.85 13.72
CA MET A 1 -18.06 -18.36 12.57
C MET A 1 -16.59 -18.03 12.85
N PHE A 2 -15.85 -18.97 13.45
CA PHE A 2 -14.45 -18.75 13.81
C PHE A 2 -13.57 -18.89 12.56
N ALA A 3 -12.92 -17.81 12.12
CA ALA A 3 -11.88 -17.89 11.11
C ALA A 3 -10.62 -18.48 11.74
N LEU A 4 -10.24 -19.69 11.34
CA LEU A 4 -9.01 -20.35 11.79
C LEU A 4 -7.79 -19.54 11.31
N PRO A 5 -6.86 -19.13 12.19
CA PRO A 5 -5.80 -18.15 11.87
C PRO A 5 -4.63 -18.73 11.07
N PHE A 6 -4.71 -19.99 10.64
CA PHE A 6 -3.53 -20.75 10.16
C PHE A 6 -3.33 -20.74 8.65
N PHE A 7 -4.30 -20.27 7.86
CA PHE A 7 -4.09 -20.02 6.43
C PHE A 7 -4.14 -18.52 6.17
N ARG A 8 -3.10 -17.80 6.60
CA ARG A 8 -2.78 -16.55 5.91
C ARG A 8 -2.39 -16.96 4.51
N ARG A 9 -3.25 -16.72 3.52
CA ARG A 9 -2.82 -16.74 2.13
C ARG A 9 -1.59 -15.86 2.05
N ASP A 10 -0.49 -16.40 1.52
CA ASP A 10 0.66 -15.58 1.19
C ASP A 10 0.17 -14.44 0.32
N LEU A 11 0.52 -13.22 0.74
CA LEU A 11 0.18 -12.05 -0.02
C LEU A 11 0.95 -12.11 -1.34
N PRO A 12 0.30 -11.87 -2.48
CA PRO A 12 0.94 -12.07 -3.77
C PRO A 12 2.13 -11.12 -3.93
N ALA A 13 3.16 -11.65 -4.55
CA ALA A 13 4.33 -10.90 -4.99
C ALA A 13 4.72 -11.36 -6.40
N LEU A 14 5.08 -10.40 -7.25
CA LEU A 14 5.53 -10.64 -8.61
C LEU A 14 7.02 -10.30 -8.67
N LYS A 15 7.85 -11.24 -9.12
CA LYS A 15 9.29 -11.04 -9.29
C LYS A 15 9.59 -10.89 -10.78
N GLY A 16 10.17 -9.76 -11.15
CA GLY A 16 10.82 -9.56 -12.44
C GLY A 16 12.35 -9.57 -12.28
N ASP A 17 13.06 -9.33 -13.37
CA ASP A 17 14.53 -9.39 -13.38
C ASP A 17 15.19 -8.25 -12.59
N ARG A 18 14.51 -7.11 -12.44
CA ARG A 18 15.05 -5.88 -11.83
C ARG A 18 14.14 -5.24 -10.78
N VAL A 19 12.92 -5.75 -10.65
CA VAL A 19 11.90 -5.18 -9.79
C VAL A 19 11.05 -6.28 -9.20
N THR A 20 10.62 -6.08 -7.96
CA THR A 20 9.64 -6.90 -7.28
C THR A 20 8.41 -6.06 -6.97
N LEU A 21 7.24 -6.57 -7.32
CA LEU A 21 5.96 -6.02 -6.88
C LEU A 21 5.49 -6.81 -5.67
N ARG A 22 5.18 -6.13 -4.56
CA ARG A 22 4.52 -6.77 -3.41
C ARG A 22 3.44 -5.86 -2.84
N VAL A 23 2.48 -6.44 -2.15
CA VAL A 23 1.49 -5.64 -1.43
C VAL A 23 2.17 -4.81 -0.34
N PRO A 24 1.62 -3.61 -0.02
CA PRO A 24 2.16 -2.78 1.05
C PRO A 24 1.90 -3.40 2.43
N LEU A 25 2.89 -3.27 3.30
CA LEU A 25 2.93 -3.80 4.66
C LEU A 25 2.95 -2.65 5.68
N THR A 26 2.58 -2.94 6.92
CA THR A 26 2.50 -1.92 7.98
C THR A 26 3.83 -1.19 8.21
N ASN A 27 4.96 -1.88 8.06
CA ASN A 27 6.31 -1.36 8.25
C ASN A 27 6.79 -0.44 7.11
N ASP A 28 6.12 -0.44 5.96
CA ASP A 28 6.51 0.39 4.80
C ASP A 28 6.21 1.88 5.02
N TYR A 29 5.43 2.22 6.05
CA TYR A 29 4.96 3.58 6.32
C TYR A 29 6.07 4.62 6.23
N ARG A 30 7.22 4.38 6.88
CA ARG A 30 8.28 5.37 6.98
C ARG A 30 8.86 5.69 5.60
N GLU A 31 9.30 4.67 4.87
CA GLU A 31 9.87 4.82 3.53
C GLU A 31 8.86 5.42 2.56
N TRP A 32 7.62 4.92 2.58
CA TRP A 32 6.54 5.45 1.77
C TRP A 32 6.26 6.94 2.05
N SER A 33 6.14 7.33 3.33
CA SER A 33 5.82 8.71 3.71
C SER A 33 6.92 9.69 3.31
N VAL A 34 8.19 9.28 3.44
CA VAL A 34 9.35 10.10 3.08
C VAL A 34 9.41 10.26 1.57
N LEU A 35 9.41 9.15 0.83
CA LEU A 35 9.47 9.17 -0.63
C LEU A 35 8.34 10.00 -1.23
N ARG A 36 7.11 9.81 -0.74
CA ARG A 36 5.94 10.55 -1.25
C ARG A 36 6.00 12.02 -0.85
N GLY A 37 6.46 12.34 0.36
CA GLY A 37 6.67 13.70 0.83
C GLY A 37 7.70 14.45 -0.02
N GLU A 38 8.84 13.83 -0.30
CA GLU A 38 9.89 14.37 -1.18
C GLU A 38 9.39 14.54 -2.63
N SER A 39 8.55 13.62 -3.09
CA SER A 39 7.98 13.64 -4.44
C SER A 39 6.76 14.57 -4.58
N ARG A 40 6.27 15.18 -3.51
CA ARG A 40 4.97 15.89 -3.51
C ARG A 40 4.88 16.97 -4.59
N ALA A 41 5.90 17.82 -4.70
CA ALA A 41 5.90 18.90 -5.68
C ALA A 41 5.82 18.39 -7.13
N PHE A 42 6.37 17.19 -7.39
CA PHE A 42 6.28 16.53 -8.69
C PHE A 42 4.91 15.85 -8.90
N LEU A 43 4.35 15.24 -7.86
CA LEU A 43 3.11 14.43 -7.95
C LEU A 43 1.82 15.26 -7.92
N GLU A 44 1.79 16.36 -7.17
CA GLU A 44 0.59 17.15 -6.92
C GLU A 44 -0.16 17.62 -8.19
N PRO A 45 0.51 17.95 -9.32
CA PRO A 45 -0.18 18.29 -10.57
C PRO A 45 -0.89 17.11 -11.27
N TRP A 46 -0.49 15.87 -10.96
CA TRP A 46 -0.94 14.66 -11.68
C TRP A 46 -1.85 13.77 -10.85
N GLU A 47 -1.82 13.91 -9.53
CA GLU A 47 -2.65 13.13 -8.62
C GLU A 47 -3.95 13.88 -8.24
N PRO A 48 -4.98 13.15 -7.77
CA PRO A 48 -6.09 13.78 -7.07
C PRO A 48 -5.59 14.66 -5.92
N ARG A 49 -6.39 15.66 -5.55
CA ARG A 49 -6.06 16.59 -4.46
C ARG A 49 -5.67 15.82 -3.19
N TRP A 50 -4.51 16.16 -2.64
CA TRP A 50 -4.00 15.58 -1.42
C TRP A 50 -4.77 16.08 -0.21
N ASN A 51 -5.15 15.18 0.69
CA ASN A 51 -5.69 15.58 1.97
C ASN A 51 -4.59 16.13 2.89
N PRO A 52 -4.91 16.99 3.87
CA PRO A 52 -3.92 17.49 4.83
C PRO A 52 -3.22 16.39 5.62
N ASP A 53 -3.91 15.26 5.86
CA ASP A 53 -3.44 14.08 6.57
C ASP A 53 -2.94 12.97 5.63
N GLU A 54 -2.71 13.26 4.35
CA GLU A 54 -2.36 12.26 3.33
C GLU A 54 -1.16 11.39 3.74
N LEU A 55 -0.18 11.97 4.45
CA LEU A 55 1.04 11.30 4.90
C LEU A 55 0.98 10.84 6.37
N ASP A 56 -0.15 11.01 7.05
CA ASP A 56 -0.28 10.67 8.46
C ASP A 56 -0.36 9.14 8.66
N ARG A 57 0.20 8.70 9.78
CA ARG A 57 0.21 7.27 10.15
C ARG A 57 -1.20 6.69 10.32
N THR A 58 -2.18 7.52 10.67
CA THR A 58 -3.58 7.08 10.77
C THR A 58 -4.21 6.90 9.40
N ALA A 59 -4.07 7.87 8.49
CA ALA A 59 -4.52 7.75 7.11
C ALA A 59 -3.87 6.55 6.39
N TRP A 60 -2.57 6.32 6.64
CA TRP A 60 -1.86 5.13 6.16
C TRP A 60 -2.50 3.81 6.61
N ARG A 61 -2.85 3.68 7.89
CA ARG A 61 -3.51 2.46 8.41
C ARG A 61 -4.88 2.25 7.76
N HIS A 62 -5.64 3.32 7.57
CA HIS A 62 -6.93 3.25 6.86
C HIS A 62 -6.75 2.80 5.41
N ARG A 63 -5.74 3.34 4.71
CA ARG A 63 -5.37 2.92 3.35
C ARG A 63 -5.03 1.44 3.26
N LEU A 64 -4.19 0.93 4.17
CA LEU A 64 -3.86 -0.51 4.22
C LEU A 64 -5.08 -1.38 4.52
N SER A 65 -5.98 -0.93 5.39
CA SER A 65 -7.24 -1.64 5.65
C SER A 65 -8.09 -1.74 4.40
N ARG A 66 -8.19 -0.64 3.64
CA ARG A 66 -8.95 -0.60 2.39
C ARG A 66 -8.37 -1.55 1.35
N TYR A 67 -7.05 -1.55 1.15
CA TYR A 67 -6.40 -2.47 0.22
C TYR A 67 -6.62 -3.95 0.58
N ARG A 68 -6.66 -4.29 1.87
CA ARG A 68 -6.97 -5.65 2.33
C ARG A 68 -8.42 -6.03 2.05
N GLU A 69 -9.35 -5.09 2.24
CA GLU A 69 -10.76 -5.30 1.94
C GLU A 69 -10.99 -5.49 0.43
N ASP A 70 -10.42 -4.62 -0.40
CA ASP A 70 -10.52 -4.72 -1.85
C ASP A 70 -9.93 -6.06 -2.37
N TYR A 71 -8.80 -6.50 -1.80
CA TYR A 71 -8.21 -7.80 -2.13
C TYR A 71 -9.10 -8.97 -1.69
N ALA A 72 -9.68 -8.92 -0.49
CA ALA A 72 -10.57 -9.95 0.02
C ALA A 72 -11.87 -10.04 -0.82
N GLN A 73 -12.34 -8.92 -1.36
CA GLN A 73 -13.51 -8.84 -2.23
C GLN A 73 -13.19 -9.18 -3.70
N GLY A 74 -11.92 -9.30 -4.07
CA GLY A 74 -11.49 -9.56 -5.44
C GLY A 74 -11.72 -8.37 -6.38
N THR A 75 -11.83 -7.15 -5.86
CA THR A 75 -12.11 -5.93 -6.64
C THR A 75 -10.84 -5.22 -7.09
N ALA A 76 -9.79 -5.23 -6.25
CA ALA A 76 -8.51 -4.64 -6.59
C ALA A 76 -7.37 -5.27 -5.79
N ILE A 77 -6.14 -5.03 -6.25
CA ILE A 77 -4.94 -5.35 -5.51
C ILE A 77 -3.92 -4.21 -5.65
N ALA A 78 -3.44 -3.72 -4.50
CA ALA A 78 -2.44 -2.66 -4.46
C ALA A 78 -1.04 -3.26 -4.36
N PHE A 79 -0.12 -2.79 -5.20
CA PHE A 79 1.28 -3.17 -5.19
C PHE A 79 2.17 -1.96 -5.00
N PHE A 80 3.26 -2.16 -4.25
CA PHE A 80 4.42 -1.29 -4.21
C PHE A 80 5.53 -1.90 -5.07
N ILE A 81 6.34 -1.02 -5.65
CA ILE A 81 7.47 -1.37 -6.50
C ILE A 81 8.73 -1.32 -5.65
N PHE A 82 9.49 -2.39 -5.64
CA PHE A 82 10.80 -2.51 -5.03
C PHE A 82 11.81 -2.92 -6.09
N GLU A 83 13.09 -2.62 -5.83
CA GLU A 83 14.23 -3.09 -6.61
C GLU A 83 14.50 -4.58 -6.33
#